data_AF-A0A7X5C3Z3-F1
#
_entry.id   AF-A0A7X5C3Z3-F1
#
_cell.length_a   1.000
_cell.length_b   1.000
_cell.length_c   1.000
_cell.angle_alpha   90.00
_cell.angle_beta   90.00
_cell.angle_gamma   90.00
#
_symmetry.space_group_name_H-M   'P 1'
#
loop_
_entity.id
_entity.type
_entity.pdbx_description
1 polymer ?
#
loop_
_entity_poly.entity_id
_entity_poly.type
_entity_poly.pdbx_seq_one_letter_code
_entity_poly.pdbx_strand_id
1 'polypeptide(L)'
;MTSQADTSQCPVCGNRNACAGSLDCWCAKEKFPKSVFAEIPAELLGKACVCKQCLVRFKQERRGRVVSDTESDSESDGNKAAKPRVATIEGEYKENKGE
;
A
#
# COMPACT_ATOMS: atom_id res chain seq x y z
N MET A 1 -29.33 22.47 2.50
CA MET A 1 -28.48 21.30 2.78
C MET A 1 -27.22 21.43 1.93
N THR A 2 -26.23 22.21 2.37
CA THR A 2 -24.98 22.38 1.62
C THR A 2 -24.01 21.31 2.06
N SER A 3 -24.03 20.19 1.35
CA SER A 3 -22.99 19.15 1.39
C SER A 3 -21.69 19.74 0.83
N GLN A 4 -20.96 20.50 1.64
CA GLN A 4 -19.59 20.87 1.30
C GLN A 4 -18.71 19.65 1.53
N ALA A 5 -18.16 19.15 0.43
CA ALA A 5 -17.12 18.14 0.45
C ALA A 5 -15.91 18.66 1.24
N ASP A 6 -15.70 18.07 2.42
CA ASP A 6 -14.65 18.49 3.35
C ASP A 6 -13.28 18.02 2.82
N THR A 7 -12.55 18.91 2.13
CA THR A 7 -11.24 18.60 1.53
C THR A 7 -10.13 18.40 2.57
N SER A 8 -10.42 18.71 3.84
CA SER A 8 -9.56 18.49 5.00
C SER A 8 -9.56 17.03 5.49
N GLN A 9 -10.52 16.23 5.00
CA GLN A 9 -10.71 14.84 5.39
C GLN A 9 -10.18 13.88 4.30
N CYS A 10 -9.79 12.69 4.73
CA CYS A 10 -9.34 11.62 3.86
C CYS A 10 -10.58 10.99 3.19
N PRO A 11 -10.66 10.97 1.85
CA PRO A 11 -11.82 10.40 1.14
C PRO A 11 -11.97 8.88 1.34
N VAL A 12 -10.94 8.20 1.84
CA VAL A 12 -10.92 6.74 2.05
C VAL A 12 -11.37 6.35 3.46
N CYS A 13 -11.08 7.16 4.48
CA CYS A 13 -11.33 6.78 5.87
C CYS A 13 -12.00 7.86 6.73
N GLY A 14 -12.30 9.04 6.17
CA GLY A 14 -12.92 10.17 6.88
C GLY A 14 -12.01 10.91 7.87
N ASN A 15 -10.88 10.33 8.27
CA ASN A 15 -9.94 11.01 9.18
C ASN A 15 -9.22 12.19 8.52
N ARG A 16 -8.66 13.11 9.32
CA ARG A 16 -7.86 14.22 8.80
C ARG A 16 -6.75 13.73 7.85
N ASN A 17 -6.67 14.33 6.67
CA ASN A 17 -5.62 14.01 5.71
C ASN A 17 -4.28 14.71 6.00
N ALA A 18 -4.30 15.76 6.85
CA ALA A 18 -3.14 16.60 7.15
C ALA A 18 -2.49 17.22 5.89
N CYS A 19 -3.28 17.47 4.85
CA CYS A 19 -2.83 18.18 3.66
C CYS A 19 -2.84 19.70 3.92
N ALA A 20 -1.79 20.37 3.46
CA ALA A 20 -1.64 21.83 3.56
C ALA A 20 -2.06 22.57 2.28
N GLY A 21 -2.42 21.86 1.21
CA GLY A 21 -2.82 22.45 -0.07
C GLY A 21 -1.68 23.12 -0.86
N SER A 22 -0.42 22.82 -0.53
CA SER A 22 0.76 23.39 -1.18
C SER A 22 1.73 22.30 -1.68
N LEU A 23 2.64 22.68 -2.59
CA LEU A 23 3.70 21.79 -3.10
C LEU A 23 4.73 21.40 -2.03
N ASP A 24 4.82 22.15 -0.93
CA ASP A 24 5.68 21.83 0.20
C ASP A 24 5.09 20.78 1.15
N CYS A 25 3.80 20.45 0.97
CA CYS A 25 3.10 19.47 1.77
C CYS A 25 3.73 18.08 1.64
N TRP A 26 3.60 17.26 2.68
CA TRP A 26 4.10 15.89 2.68
C TRP A 26 3.51 15.05 1.53
N CYS A 27 2.26 15.29 1.11
CA CYS A 27 1.62 14.52 0.05
C CYS A 27 2.24 14.81 -1.33
N ALA A 28 2.75 16.02 -1.57
CA ALA A 28 3.43 16.37 -2.82
C ALA A 28 4.80 15.70 -2.94
N LYS A 29 5.44 15.37 -1.81
CA LYS A 29 6.76 14.72 -1.74
C LYS A 29 6.67 13.19 -1.86
N GLU A 30 5.47 12.65 -2.02
CA GLU A 30 5.18 11.24 -1.84
C GLU A 30 4.57 10.62 -3.11
N LYS A 31 4.84 9.33 -3.33
CA LYS A 31 4.34 8.61 -4.52
C LYS A 31 3.09 7.80 -4.20
N PHE A 32 1.99 8.12 -4.89
CA PHE A 32 0.70 7.45 -4.76
C PHE A 32 0.55 6.38 -5.85
N PRO A 33 0.29 5.12 -5.49
CA PRO A 33 -0.01 4.09 -6.47
C PRO A 33 -1.37 4.36 -7.14
N LYS A 34 -1.50 3.98 -8.41
CA LYS A 34 -2.73 4.21 -9.20
C LYS A 34 -3.99 3.62 -8.55
N SER A 35 -3.85 2.53 -7.78
CA SER A 35 -4.95 1.89 -7.05
C SER A 35 -5.60 2.82 -6.02
N VAL A 36 -4.87 3.77 -5.44
CA VAL A 36 -5.43 4.74 -4.49
C VAL A 36 -6.49 5.59 -5.17
N PHE A 37 -6.26 6.03 -6.40
CA PHE A 37 -7.18 6.92 -7.12
C PHE A 37 -8.48 6.23 -7.53
N ALA A 38 -8.49 4.89 -7.63
CA ALA A 38 -9.70 4.12 -7.89
C ALA A 38 -10.67 4.10 -6.69
N GLU A 39 -10.14 4.28 -5.48
CA GLU A 39 -10.91 4.30 -4.22
C GLU A 39 -11.47 5.69 -3.90
N ILE A 40 -11.06 6.72 -4.62
CA ILE A 40 -11.48 8.10 -4.37
C ILE A 40 -12.68 8.43 -5.25
N PRO A 41 -13.79 8.92 -4.69
CA PRO A 41 -14.93 9.40 -5.48
C PRO A 41 -14.52 10.48 -6.48
N ALA A 42 -15.10 10.47 -7.68
CA ALA A 42 -14.79 11.42 -8.75
C ALA A 42 -14.90 12.89 -8.31
N GLU A 43 -15.84 13.19 -7.40
CA GLU A 43 -16.06 14.54 -6.87
C GLU A 43 -14.90 15.05 -6.01
N LEU A 44 -14.16 14.15 -5.36
CA LEU A 44 -13.04 14.42 -4.45
C LEU A 44 -11.67 14.20 -5.11
N LEU A 45 -11.65 13.56 -6.29
CA LEU A 45 -10.43 13.30 -7.04
C LEU A 45 -9.72 14.61 -7.39
N GLY A 46 -8.46 14.73 -6.98
CA GLY A 46 -7.67 15.96 -7.16
C GLY A 46 -8.05 17.13 -6.24
N LYS A 47 -9.06 16.97 -5.37
CA LYS A 47 -9.50 17.99 -4.40
C LYS A 47 -9.15 17.62 -2.95
N ALA A 48 -9.30 16.35 -2.58
CA ALA A 48 -8.98 15.85 -1.26
C ALA A 48 -7.82 14.85 -1.32
N CYS A 49 -6.86 14.99 -0.41
CA CYS A 49 -5.73 14.07 -0.31
C CYS A 49 -6.07 12.86 0.57
N VAL A 50 -5.46 11.73 0.26
CA VAL A 50 -5.49 10.53 1.12
C VAL A 50 -4.50 10.71 2.27
N CYS A 51 -4.85 10.28 3.48
CA CYS A 51 -3.98 10.40 4.65
C CYS A 51 -2.79 9.41 4.59
N LYS A 52 -1.74 9.69 5.38
CA LYS A 52 -0.54 8.83 5.46
C LYS A 52 -0.87 7.38 5.81
N GLN A 53 -1.80 7.15 6.74
CA GLN A 53 -2.20 5.81 7.17
C GLN A 53 -2.74 4.98 5.99
N CYS A 54 -3.70 5.54 5.25
CA CYS A 54 -4.30 4.88 4.10
C CYS A 54 -3.26 4.67 2.99
N LEU A 55 -2.42 5.66 2.71
CA LEU A 55 -1.36 5.50 1.73
C LEU A 55 -0.39 4.36 2.06
N VAL A 56 0.01 4.23 3.33
CA VAL A 56 0.87 3.13 3.78
C VAL A 56 0.18 1.78 3.57
N ARG A 57 -1.12 1.68 3.89
CA ARG A 57 -1.92 0.46 3.65
C ARG A 57 -1.91 0.07 2.16
N PHE A 58 -2.21 1.01 1.28
CA PHE A 58 -2.19 0.77 -0.17
C PHE A 58 -0.81 0.37 -0.69
N LYS A 59 0.28 0.93 -0.14
CA LYS A 59 1.64 0.53 -0.50
C LYS A 59 1.97 -0.89 -0.04
N GLN A 60 1.46 -1.32 1.11
CA GLN A 60 1.65 -2.67 1.62
C GLN A 60 0.87 -3.70 0.79
N GLU A 61 -0.39 -3.42 0.45
CA GLU A 61 -1.22 -4.26 -0.43
C GLU A 61 -0.55 -4.48 -1.79
N ARG A 62 0.16 -3.47 -2.32
CA ARG A 62 0.94 -3.58 -3.57
C ARG A 62 2.23 -4.39 -3.44
N ARG A 63 2.78 -4.52 -2.22
CA ARG A 63 4.01 -5.28 -1.93
C ARG A 63 3.73 -6.73 -1.51
N GLY A 64 2.52 -7.03 -1.06
CA GLY A 64 2.12 -8.32 -0.49
C GLY A 64 1.39 -9.28 -1.43
N ARG A 65 1.18 -8.96 -2.72
CA ARG A 65 0.63 -9.93 -3.68
C ARG A 65 1.72 -10.94 -4.11
N VAL A 66 2.21 -11.73 -3.16
CA VAL A 66 2.54 -13.12 -3.45
C VAL A 66 1.19 -13.80 -3.46
N VAL A 67 0.79 -14.30 -4.63
CA VAL A 67 -0.34 -15.21 -4.76
C VAL A 67 -0.15 -16.38 -3.79
N SER A 68 -0.79 -16.33 -2.64
CA SER A 68 -1.28 -17.56 -2.01
C SER A 68 -2.66 -17.80 -2.62
N ASP A 69 -2.66 -18.18 -3.90
CA ASP A 69 -3.72 -18.99 -4.47
C ASP A 69 -3.73 -20.31 -3.69
N THR A 70 -4.48 -20.32 -2.60
CA THR A 70 -5.38 -21.42 -2.30
C THR A 70 -6.50 -20.82 -1.50
N GLU A 71 -7.66 -20.85 -2.15
CA GLU A 71 -8.97 -20.58 -1.60
C GLU A 71 -9.20 -21.26 -0.24
N SER A 72 -10.05 -20.60 0.55
CA SER A 72 -11.10 -21.19 1.39
C SER A 72 -10.70 -22.29 2.37
N ASP A 73 -10.84 -22.00 3.66
CA ASP A 73 -12.01 -22.48 4.39
C ASP A 73 -11.97 -21.94 5.82
N SER A 74 -13.12 -21.42 6.24
CA SER A 74 -13.81 -21.71 7.50
C SER A 74 -13.04 -21.66 8.83
N GLU A 75 -13.77 -21.20 9.84
CA GLU A 75 -13.36 -21.08 11.24
C GLU A 75 -12.57 -22.27 11.84
N SER A 76 -11.89 -21.92 12.95
CA SER A 76 -11.64 -22.71 14.17
C SER A 76 -10.28 -23.41 14.39
N ASP A 77 -9.70 -23.03 15.54
CA ASP A 77 -8.73 -23.69 16.42
C ASP A 77 -7.26 -23.89 16.01
N GLY A 78 -6.37 -23.40 16.89
CA GLY A 78 -5.19 -24.15 17.33
C GLY A 78 -3.86 -23.96 16.57
N ASN A 79 -3.01 -23.09 17.12
CA ASN A 79 -1.53 -23.20 17.20
C ASN A 79 -0.79 -24.01 16.10
N LYS A 80 -0.04 -23.33 15.21
CA LYS A 80 1.26 -23.86 14.73
C LYS A 80 2.16 -22.77 14.15
N ALA A 81 3.26 -22.48 14.84
CA ALA A 81 4.37 -21.71 14.29
C ALA A 81 5.01 -22.46 13.10
N ALA A 82 5.00 -21.85 11.91
CA ALA A 82 5.77 -22.32 10.76
C ALA A 82 6.70 -21.21 10.26
N LYS A 83 8.01 -21.44 10.44
CA LYS A 83 9.09 -20.58 9.95
C LYS A 83 9.18 -20.67 8.42
N PRO A 84 9.43 -19.57 7.69
CA PRO A 84 9.67 -19.65 6.26
C PRO A 84 11.03 -20.32 5.98
N ARG A 85 11.03 -21.29 5.07
CA ARG A 85 12.24 -21.95 4.54
C ARG A 85 12.90 -21.00 3.53
N VAL A 86 14.06 -20.45 3.88
CA VAL A 86 14.93 -19.77 2.90
C VAL A 86 15.56 -20.85 2.00
N ALA A 87 15.43 -20.67 0.69
CA ALA A 87 16.12 -21.49 -0.30
C ALA A 87 17.53 -20.91 -0.49
N THR A 88 18.55 -21.61 0.01
CA THR A 88 19.95 -21.36 -0.35
C THR A 88 20.15 -21.81 -1.79
N ILE A 89 20.55 -20.90 -2.68
CA ILE A 89 21.06 -21.26 -4.01
C ILE A 89 22.59 -21.20 -3.89
N GLU A 90 23.21 -22.36 -3.66
CA GLU A 90 24.64 -22.51 -3.91
C GLU A 90 24.84 -22.60 -5.42
N GLY A 91 25.44 -21.56 -6.00
CA GLY A 91 25.80 -21.50 -7.41
C GLY A 91 27.26 -21.07 -7.51
N GLU A 92 28.12 -22.06 -7.73
CA GLU A 92 29.57 -21.94 -7.89
C GLU A 92 29.94 -20.92 -8.98
N TYR A 93 30.54 -19.79 -8.60
CA TYR A 93 31.26 -18.93 -9.54
C TYR A 93 32.61 -19.59 -9.85
N LYS A 94 32.77 -20.10 -11.08
CA LYS A 94 34.05 -20.62 -11.56
C LYS A 94 34.98 -19.47 -11.95
N GLU A 95 36.13 -19.39 -11.29
CA GLU A 95 37.29 -18.60 -11.68
C GLU A 95 37.80 -19.04 -13.06
N ASN A 96 37.94 -18.10 -13.99
CA ASN A 96 38.75 -18.30 -15.20
C ASN A 96 39.95 -17.36 -15.13
N LYS A 97 41.15 -17.96 -15.11
CA LYS A 97 42.47 -17.35 -15.15
C LYS A 97 43.22 -17.87 -16.37
N GLY A 98 43.85 -16.97 -17.13
CA GLY A 98 44.71 -17.24 -18.30
C GLY A 98 44.21 -16.43 -19.50
N GLU A 99 45.01 -15.63 -20.21
CA GLU A 99 46.48 -15.63 -20.45
C GLU A 99 47.14 -14.27 -20.20
#